data_AF-A0A3C0GHE0-F1
#
_entry.id   AF-A0A3C0GHE0-F1
#
_cell.length_a   1.000
_cell.length_b   1.000
_cell.length_c   1.000
_cell.angle_alpha   90.00
_cell.angle_beta   90.00
_cell.angle_gamma   90.00
#
_symmetry.space_group_name_H-M   'P 1'
#
loop_
_entity.id
_entity.type
_entity.pdbx_description
1 polymer ?
#
loop_
_entity_poly.entity_id
_entity_poly.type
_entity_poly.pdbx_seq_one_letter_code
_entity_poly.pdbx_strand_id
1 'polypeptide(L)'
;MKRVIYFLVLILISSCSFFDSKQKRTQELINEELGHIDWNSVDSYPFFYSCDEAVTKDQQKICFEETLISHFQETLNDFEFTLTDKESETVDVIFVIDTLGKIRVSNIEKN
;
A
#
# COMPACT_ATOMS: atom_id res chain seq x y z
N MET A 1 54.77 -27.21 23.79
CA MET A 1 54.57 -26.14 22.79
C MET A 1 53.78 -26.59 21.56
N LYS A 2 54.16 -27.68 20.87
CA LYS A 2 53.44 -28.16 19.66
C LYS A 2 51.94 -28.47 19.88
N ARG A 3 51.58 -29.12 21.00
CA ARG A 3 50.17 -29.46 21.32
C ARG A 3 49.27 -28.24 21.57
N VAL A 4 49.83 -27.15 22.11
CA VAL A 4 49.10 -25.90 22.36
C VAL A 4 48.82 -25.17 21.03
N ILE A 5 49.77 -25.21 20.10
CA ILE A 5 49.61 -24.64 18.75
C ILE A 5 48.46 -25.34 18.00
N TYR A 6 48.39 -26.67 18.06
CA TYR A 6 47.27 -27.41 17.45
C TYR A 6 45.92 -27.03 18.06
N PHE A 7 45.85 -26.83 19.38
CA PHE A 7 44.63 -26.39 20.06
C PHE A 7 44.22 -24.97 19.65
N LEU A 8 45.19 -24.07 19.48
CA LEU A 8 44.96 -22.68 19.08
C LEU A 8 44.50 -22.58 17.62
N VAL A 9 45.05 -23.40 16.73
CA VAL A 9 44.58 -23.52 15.33
C VAL A 9 43.16 -24.07 15.26
N LEU A 10 42.83 -25.05 16.12
CA LEU A 10 41.49 -25.65 16.17
C LEU A 10 40.42 -24.65 16.64
N ILE A 11 40.79 -23.74 17.55
CA ILE A 11 39.91 -22.63 17.98
C ILE A 11 39.72 -21.63 16.84
N LEU A 12 40.78 -21.27 16.11
CA LEU A 12 40.70 -20.29 15.01
C LEU A 12 39.87 -20.74 13.81
N ILE A 13 39.77 -22.05 13.53
CA ILE A 13 38.93 -22.60 12.46
C ILE A 13 37.48 -22.82 12.86
N SER A 14 37.13 -22.67 14.14
CA SER A 14 35.76 -22.87 14.65
C SER A 14 34.89 -21.61 14.59
N SER A 15 35.47 -20.44 14.31
CA SER A 15 34.74 -19.18 14.17
C SER A 15 34.12 -19.02 12.77
N CYS A 16 33.16 -19.88 12.44
CA CYS A 16 32.37 -19.78 11.19
C CYS A 16 31.36 -18.62 11.16
N SER A 17 31.04 -18.01 12.31
CA SER A 17 30.03 -16.95 12.41
C SER A 17 30.53 -15.53 12.10
N PHE A 18 31.83 -15.35 11.88
CA PHE A 18 32.42 -14.02 11.64
C PHE A 18 32.40 -13.60 10.15
N PHE A 19 32.12 -14.54 9.25
CA PHE A 19 32.21 -14.34 7.80
C PHE A 19 30.87 -14.04 7.11
N ASP A 20 29.76 -13.91 7.85
CA ASP A 20 28.54 -13.41 7.24
C ASP A 20 28.76 -11.96 6.81
N SER A 21 28.53 -11.68 5.52
CA SER A 21 28.85 -10.37 4.97
C SER A 21 27.95 -9.33 5.65
N LYS A 22 28.53 -8.20 6.05
CA LYS A 22 27.79 -7.07 6.64
C LYS A 22 26.57 -6.71 5.78
N GLN A 23 26.72 -6.82 4.46
CA GLN A 23 25.66 -6.62 3.48
C GLN A 23 24.49 -7.60 3.66
N LYS A 24 24.75 -8.90 3.83
CA LYS A 24 23.69 -9.91 3.99
C LYS A 24 22.89 -9.67 5.27
N ARG A 25 23.56 -9.37 6.39
CA ARG A 25 22.89 -9.01 7.65
C ARG A 25 22.04 -7.74 7.52
N THR A 26 22.53 -6.74 6.78
CA THR A 26 21.75 -5.53 6.50
C THR A 26 20.51 -5.83 5.64
N GLN A 27 20.62 -6.72 4.65
CA GLN A 27 19.47 -7.13 3.83
C GLN A 27 18.43 -7.93 4.62
N GLU A 28 18.86 -8.83 5.50
CA GLU A 28 17.96 -9.57 6.40
C GLU A 28 17.18 -8.62 7.31
N LEU A 29 17.85 -7.62 7.90
CA LEU A 29 17.20 -6.61 8.71
C LEU A 29 16.20 -5.77 7.90
N ILE A 30 16.57 -5.32 6.69
CA ILE A 30 15.66 -4.57 5.82
C ILE A 30 14.41 -5.40 5.49
N ASN A 31 14.57 -6.68 5.15
CA ASN A 31 13.45 -7.55 4.80
C ASN A 31 12.54 -7.81 6.01
N GLU A 32 13.11 -7.92 7.20
CA GLU A 32 12.35 -8.01 8.45
C GLU A 32 11.50 -6.74 8.65
N GLU A 33 12.11 -5.55 8.57
CA GLU A 33 11.41 -4.27 8.69
C GLU A 33 10.31 -4.08 7.63
N LEU A 34 10.58 -4.45 6.37
CA LEU A 34 9.58 -4.40 5.28
C LEU A 34 8.42 -5.36 5.51
N GLY A 35 8.66 -6.50 6.17
CA GLY A 35 7.63 -7.47 6.54
C GLY A 35 6.67 -6.97 7.63
N HIS A 36 7.09 -5.97 8.41
CA HIS A 36 6.26 -5.33 9.43
C HIS A 36 5.34 -4.22 8.86
N ILE A 37 5.51 -3.83 7.60
CA ILE A 37 4.68 -2.81 6.96
C ILE A 37 3.35 -3.41 6.50
N ASP A 38 2.24 -2.83 6.94
CA ASP A 38 0.92 -3.13 6.41
C ASP A 38 0.68 -2.35 5.11
N TRP A 39 0.90 -3.03 3.98
CA TRP A 39 0.69 -2.46 2.64
C TRP A 39 -0.78 -2.26 2.26
N ASN A 40 -1.72 -2.74 3.07
CA ASN A 40 -3.16 -2.61 2.80
C ASN A 40 -3.78 -1.38 3.46
N SER A 41 -3.04 -0.68 4.32
CA SER A 41 -3.50 0.55 4.95
C SER A 41 -2.68 1.75 4.51
N VAL A 42 -3.33 2.92 4.51
CA VAL A 42 -2.69 4.21 4.26
C VAL A 42 -2.41 4.89 5.59
N ASP A 43 -1.30 5.61 5.72
CA ASP A 43 -0.99 6.35 6.94
C ASP A 43 -1.95 7.54 7.16
N SER A 44 -2.34 8.20 6.07
CA SER A 44 -3.29 9.32 6.07
C SER A 44 -4.04 9.35 4.76
N TYR A 45 -5.33 9.70 4.82
CA TYR A 45 -6.15 9.85 3.63
C TYR A 45 -5.85 11.19 2.95
N PRO A 46 -5.96 11.26 1.60
CA PRO A 46 -5.84 12.53 0.89
C PRO A 46 -6.87 13.53 1.41
N PHE A 47 -6.46 14.79 1.52
CA PHE A 47 -7.27 15.84 2.07
C PHE A 47 -7.90 16.71 0.98
N PHE A 48 -9.18 17.04 1.16
CA PHE A 48 -9.87 18.07 0.40
C PHE A 48 -10.12 19.27 1.31
N TYR A 49 -10.14 20.49 0.76
CA TYR A 49 -10.35 21.72 1.53
C TYR A 49 -11.61 21.75 2.41
N SER A 50 -12.61 20.92 2.08
CA SER A 50 -13.85 20.77 2.84
C SER A 50 -13.76 19.82 4.05
N CYS A 51 -12.70 19.02 4.15
CA CYS A 51 -12.48 18.12 5.27
C CYS A 51 -11.80 18.85 6.45
N ASP A 52 -11.75 18.25 7.63
CA ASP A 52 -10.94 18.72 8.76
C ASP A 52 -9.74 17.79 8.94
N GLU A 53 -8.51 18.32 8.95
CA GLU A 53 -7.27 17.54 9.08
C GLU A 53 -7.04 17.04 10.51
N ALA A 54 -7.63 17.72 11.51
CA ALA A 54 -7.39 17.45 12.93
C ALA A 54 -8.25 16.31 13.49
N VAL A 55 -9.12 15.71 12.67
CA VAL A 55 -10.03 14.62 13.05
C VAL A 55 -9.34 13.25 13.02
N THR A 56 -10.03 12.22 13.49
CA THR A 56 -9.49 10.85 13.47
C THR A 56 -9.33 10.32 12.05
N LYS A 57 -8.41 9.36 11.85
CA LYS A 57 -8.20 8.68 10.56
C LYS A 57 -9.51 8.12 9.95
N ASP A 58 -10.40 7.60 10.79
CA ASP A 58 -11.70 7.07 10.34
C ASP A 58 -12.62 8.20 9.84
N GLN A 59 -12.61 9.36 10.50
CA GLN A 59 -13.36 10.53 10.05
C GLN A 59 -12.76 11.13 8.77
N GLN A 60 -11.42 11.13 8.64
CA GLN A 60 -10.75 11.53 7.40
C GLN A 60 -11.14 10.60 6.24
N LYS A 61 -11.19 9.29 6.49
CA LYS A 61 -11.64 8.29 5.50
C LYS A 61 -13.05 8.62 4.98
N ILE A 62 -13.99 8.82 5.90
CA ILE A 62 -15.38 9.12 5.56
C ILE A 62 -15.46 10.37 4.69
N CYS A 63 -14.79 11.46 5.09
CA CYS A 63 -14.81 12.70 4.31
C CYS A 63 -14.21 12.53 2.92
N PHE A 64 -13.10 11.78 2.80
CA PHE A 64 -12.48 11.47 1.52
C PHE A 64 -13.43 10.68 0.60
N GLU A 65 -14.04 9.61 1.12
CA GLU A 65 -14.97 8.76 0.36
C GLU A 65 -16.22 9.54 -0.08
N GLU A 66 -16.83 10.31 0.81
CA GLU A 66 -18.01 11.13 0.51
C GLU A 66 -17.71 12.19 -0.56
N THR A 67 -16.56 12.87 -0.47
CA THR A 67 -16.16 13.88 -1.45
C THR A 67 -15.96 13.26 -2.83
N LEU A 68 -15.30 12.09 -2.88
CA LEU A 68 -15.06 11.38 -4.14
C LEU A 68 -16.37 10.89 -4.77
N ILE A 69 -17.27 10.31 -3.96
CA ILE A 69 -18.59 9.85 -4.40
C ILE A 69 -19.41 11.02 -4.94
N SER A 70 -19.46 12.15 -4.23
CA SER A 70 -20.18 13.35 -4.67
C SER A 70 -19.65 13.86 -6.01
N HIS A 71 -18.32 13.91 -6.17
CA HIS A 71 -17.69 14.34 -7.41
C HIS A 71 -18.06 13.42 -8.59
N PHE A 72 -18.09 12.10 -8.37
CA PHE A 72 -18.54 11.16 -9.39
C PHE A 72 -20.03 11.30 -9.71
N GLN A 73 -20.88 11.48 -8.70
CA GLN A 73 -22.31 11.69 -8.91
C GLN A 73 -22.59 12.94 -9.74
N GLU A 74 -21.95 14.06 -9.41
CA GLU A 74 -22.04 15.30 -10.21
C GLU A 74 -21.57 15.06 -11.65
N THR A 75 -20.40 14.45 -11.81
CA THR A 75 -19.85 14.15 -13.13
C THR A 75 -20.77 13.24 -13.94
N LEU A 76 -21.38 12.22 -13.33
CA LEU A 76 -22.30 11.31 -14.01
C LEU A 76 -23.62 12.01 -14.37
N ASN A 77 -24.14 12.89 -13.51
CA ASN A 77 -25.36 13.65 -13.77
C ASN A 77 -25.23 14.62 -14.95
N ASP A 78 -24.00 15.03 -15.31
CA ASP A 78 -23.74 15.84 -16.49
C ASP A 78 -23.92 15.05 -17.81
N PHE A 79 -24.00 13.72 -17.76
CA PHE A 79 -24.23 12.87 -18.93
C PHE A 79 -25.70 12.48 -19.09
N GLU A 80 -26.20 12.54 -20.32
CA GLU A 80 -27.50 11.95 -20.67
C GLU A 80 -27.37 10.45 -20.88
N PHE A 81 -27.97 9.65 -20.00
CA PHE A 81 -28.05 8.20 -20.15
C PHE A 81 -29.30 7.81 -20.95
N THR A 82 -29.11 7.28 -22.15
CA THR A 82 -30.18 6.55 -22.86
C THR A 82 -30.26 5.12 -22.34
N LEU A 83 -31.18 4.89 -21.40
CA LEU A 83 -31.55 3.54 -20.97
C LEU A 83 -32.42 2.90 -22.04
N THR A 84 -31.94 1.82 -22.65
CA THR A 84 -32.68 1.07 -23.68
C THR A 84 -33.85 0.29 -23.07
N ASP A 85 -33.71 -0.13 -21.82
CA ASP A 85 -34.68 -0.93 -21.08
C ASP A 85 -35.25 -0.18 -19.87
N LYS A 86 -36.51 -0.50 -19.50
CA LYS A 86 -37.27 0.15 -18.41
C LYS A 86 -36.82 -0.24 -17.00
N GLU A 87 -35.89 -1.17 -16.87
CA GLU A 87 -35.37 -1.60 -15.58
C GLU A 87 -34.13 -0.77 -15.20
N SER A 88 -34.06 -0.40 -13.93
CA SER A 88 -32.86 0.23 -13.36
C SER A 88 -31.74 -0.79 -13.29
N GLU A 89 -30.78 -0.70 -14.21
CA GLU A 89 -29.60 -1.54 -14.22
C GLU A 89 -28.50 -0.91 -13.35
N THR A 90 -27.93 -1.69 -12.43
CA THR A 90 -26.76 -1.30 -11.64
C THR A 90 -25.50 -1.79 -12.33
N VAL A 91 -24.48 -0.93 -12.41
CA VAL A 91 -23.16 -1.27 -12.92
C VAL A 91 -22.10 -0.94 -11.89
N ASP A 92 -21.10 -1.81 -11.79
CA ASP A 92 -19.90 -1.62 -10.98
C ASP A 92 -18.82 -0.99 -11.85
N VAL A 93 -18.26 0.13 -11.40
CA VAL A 93 -17.19 0.84 -12.11
C VAL A 93 -15.91 0.78 -11.27
N ILE A 94 -14.86 0.20 -11.84
CA ILE A 94 -13.55 0.09 -11.19
C ILE A 94 -12.68 1.27 -11.65
N PHE A 95 -12.31 2.13 -10.72
CA PHE A 95 -11.40 3.25 -10.96
C PHE A 95 -9.99 2.92 -10.45
N VAL A 96 -8.98 3.39 -11.18
CA VAL A 96 -7.57 3.35 -10.78
C VAL A 96 -7.04 4.78 -10.73
N ILE A 97 -6.48 5.15 -9.59
CA ILE A 97 -5.85 6.45 -9.37
C ILE A 97 -4.34 6.24 -9.40
N ASP A 98 -3.65 6.96 -10.28
CA ASP A 98 -2.19 6.88 -10.35
C ASP A 98 -1.49 7.77 -9.30
N THR A 99 -0.16 7.71 -9.27
CA THR A 99 0.66 8.48 -8.32
C THR A 99 0.60 9.99 -8.52
N LEU A 100 0.07 10.47 -9.65
CA LEU A 100 -0.17 11.88 -9.94
C LEU A 100 -1.61 12.30 -9.61
N GLY A 101 -2.42 11.38 -9.05
CA GLY A 101 -3.82 11.62 -8.76
C GLY A 101 -4.73 11.58 -9.99
N LYS A 102 -4.25 11.08 -11.15
CA LYS A 102 -5.10 10.94 -12.33
C LYS A 102 -5.97 9.70 -12.22
N ILE A 103 -7.28 9.91 -12.37
CA ILE A 103 -8.29 8.85 -12.33
C ILE A 103 -8.45 8.26 -13.73
N ARG A 104 -8.45 6.93 -13.83
CA ARG A 104 -8.77 6.18 -15.05
C ARG A 104 -9.78 5.10 -14.73
N VAL A 105 -10.75 4.91 -15.62
CA VAL A 105 -11.67 3.76 -15.57
C VAL A 105 -10.90 2.53 -16.03
N SER A 106 -10.86 1.50 -15.18
CA SER A 106 -10.20 0.22 -15.47
C SER A 106 -11.18 -0.80 -16.02
N ASN A 107 -12.39 -0.88 -15.44
CA ASN A 107 -13.44 -1.78 -15.90
C ASN A 107 -14.83 -1.23 -15.55
N ILE A 108 -15.84 -1.65 -16.30
CA ILE A 108 -17.26 -1.45 -16.01
C ILE A 108 -17.93 -2.81 -16.15
N GLU A 109 -18.47 -3.31 -15.05
CA GLU A 109 -19.10 -4.63 -14.96
C GLU A 109 -20.59 -4.46 -14.67
N LYS A 110 -21.42 -5.27 -15.32
CA LYS A 110 -22.85 -5.34 -15.02
C LYS A 110 -23.05 -6.48 -14.02
N ASN A 111 -23.74 -6.18 -12.93
CA ASN A 111 -24.09 -7.17 -11.91
C ASN A 111 -25.14 -8.17 -12.43
#